data_AF-A0A3C1M4U1-F1
#
_entry.id   AF-A0A3C1M4U1-F1
#
_cell.length_a   1.000
_cell.length_b   1.000
_cell.length_c   1.000
_cell.angle_alpha   90.00
_cell.angle_beta   90.00
_cell.angle_gamma   90.00
#
_symmetry.space_group_name_H-M   'P 1'
#
loop_
_entity.id
_entity.type
_entity.pdbx_description
1 polymer ?
#
loop_
_entity_poly.entity_id
_entity_poly.type
_entity_poly.pdbx_seq_one_letter_code
_entity_poly.pdbx_strand_id
1 'polypeptide(L)'
;MLTPPLAQTLQELLAGVVRYGTGRNAQMPGAIGKTGTTDDNRDLWFVGSLVPQQWTAAVWLGNDEGVTAGNSAIAAATWGNLMQTATQ
;
A
#
# COMPACT_ATOMS: atom_id res chain seq x y z
N MET A 1 -13.77 8.26 -17.45
CA MET A 1 -12.53 7.46 -17.32
C MET A 1 -11.35 8.41 -17.16
N LEU A 2 -10.33 8.04 -16.38
CA LEU A 2 -9.08 8.83 -16.27
C LEU A 2 -8.38 8.86 -17.63
N THR A 3 -7.81 9.99 -18.02
CA THR A 3 -6.96 10.05 -19.21
C THR A 3 -5.63 9.34 -18.94
N PRO A 4 -4.98 8.74 -19.95
CA PRO A 4 -3.69 8.08 -19.75
C PRO A 4 -2.63 8.99 -19.10
N PRO A 5 -2.48 10.28 -19.49
CA PRO A 5 -1.55 11.18 -18.80
C PRO A 5 -1.89 11.41 -17.33
N LEU A 6 -3.17 11.60 -16.98
CA LEU A 6 -3.59 11.80 -15.59
C LEU A 6 -3.34 10.54 -14.74
N ALA A 7 -3.61 9.36 -15.28
CA ALA A 7 -3.35 8.10 -14.61
C ALA A 7 -1.84 7.90 -14.36
N GLN A 8 -0.98 8.32 -15.30
CA GLN A 8 0.47 8.25 -15.13
C GLN A 8 0.96 9.19 -14.02
N THR A 9 0.46 10.43 -13.98
CA THR A 9 0.75 11.36 -12.88
C THR A 9 0.34 10.78 -11.53
N LEU A 10 -0.85 10.17 -11.43
CA LEU A 10 -1.29 9.54 -10.18
C LEU A 10 -0.38 8.37 -9.76
N GLN A 11 0.09 7.56 -10.71
CA GLN A 11 1.04 6.49 -10.43
C GLN A 11 2.38 7.03 -9.92
N GLU A 12 2.88 8.13 -10.47
CA GLU A 12 4.10 8.79 -10.00
C GLU A 12 3.95 9.31 -8.57
N LEU A 13 2.80 9.92 -8.24
CA LEU A 13 2.50 10.36 -6.87
C LEU A 13 2.46 9.18 -5.89
N LEU A 14 1.83 8.07 -6.28
CA LEU A 14 1.74 6.85 -5.47
C LEU A 14 3.09 6.12 -5.35
N ALA A 15 3.93 6.16 -6.38
CA ALA A 15 5.32 5.70 -6.29
C ALA A 15 6.09 6.53 -5.26
N GLY A 16 5.80 7.82 -5.17
CA GLY A 16 6.36 8.71 -4.16
C GLY A 16 6.06 8.28 -2.72
N VAL A 17 4.82 7.89 -2.46
CA VAL A 17 4.41 7.39 -1.13
C VAL A 17 5.22 6.16 -0.71
N VAL A 18 5.55 5.27 -1.65
CA VAL A 18 6.35 4.08 -1.39
C VAL A 18 7.85 4.40 -1.31
N ARG A 19 8.36 5.35 -2.09
CA ARG A 19 9.80 5.68 -2.11
C ARG A 19 10.24 6.50 -0.89
N TYR A 20 9.43 7.45 -0.47
CA TYR A 20 9.83 8.45 0.52
C TYR A 20 8.71 8.80 1.52
N GLY A 21 7.51 8.28 1.35
CA GLY A 21 6.36 8.56 2.21
C GLY A 21 6.06 7.47 3.22
N THR A 22 4.78 7.42 3.61
CA THR A 22 4.26 6.50 4.64
C THR A 22 4.23 5.04 4.19
N GLY A 23 4.35 4.76 2.89
CA GLY A 23 4.33 3.41 2.33
C GLY A 23 5.69 2.74 2.22
N ARG A 24 6.75 3.31 2.82
CA ARG A 24 8.14 2.88 2.62
C ARG A 24 8.40 1.40 2.90
N ASN A 25 7.64 0.80 3.80
CA ASN A 25 7.79 -0.63 4.12
C ASN A 25 7.27 -1.57 3.01
N ALA A 26 6.56 -1.06 2.00
CA ALA A 26 6.12 -1.82 0.83
C ALA A 26 7.08 -1.70 -0.36
N GLN A 27 8.31 -1.19 -0.15
CA GLN A 27 9.24 -0.89 -1.23
C GLN A 27 9.69 -2.15 -1.97
N MET A 28 9.27 -2.24 -3.24
CA MET A 28 9.67 -3.26 -4.20
C MET A 28 9.83 -2.62 -5.59
N PRO A 29 10.55 -3.24 -6.53
CA PRO A 29 10.66 -2.75 -7.91
C PRO A 29 9.27 -2.57 -8.54
N GLY A 30 8.96 -1.35 -8.99
CA GLY A 30 7.68 -1.04 -9.63
C GLY A 30 6.48 -0.90 -8.69
N ALA A 31 6.69 -0.91 -7.36
CA ALA A 31 5.61 -0.74 -6.39
C ALA A 31 5.10 0.70 -6.33
N ILE A 32 3.78 0.83 -6.34
CA ILE A 32 3.03 2.06 -6.04
C ILE A 32 1.96 1.73 -5.00
N GLY A 33 1.58 2.69 -4.16
CA GLY A 33 0.51 2.43 -3.19
C GLY A 33 0.27 3.56 -2.22
N LYS A 34 -0.69 3.34 -1.32
CA LYS A 34 -1.09 4.32 -0.32
C LYS A 34 -1.43 3.64 1.01
N THR A 35 -0.97 4.25 2.10
CA THR A 35 -1.44 3.92 3.45
C THR A 35 -2.77 4.62 3.77
N GLY A 36 -3.63 3.94 4.52
CA GLY A 36 -4.81 4.51 5.18
C GLY A 36 -4.85 4.10 6.64
N THR A 37 -5.26 5.00 7.53
CA THR A 37 -5.38 4.75 8.97
C THR A 37 -6.65 5.42 9.45
N THR A 38 -7.52 4.71 10.17
CA THR A 38 -8.70 5.32 10.81
C THR A 38 -8.38 5.76 12.24
N ASP A 39 -9.29 6.52 12.84
CA ASP A 39 -9.13 7.06 14.20
C ASP A 39 -8.81 5.97 15.21
N ASP A 40 -8.03 6.33 16.23
CA ASP A 40 -7.51 5.44 17.27
C ASP A 40 -6.73 4.22 16.75
N ASN A 41 -6.25 4.25 15.50
CA ASN A 41 -5.59 3.11 14.84
C ASN A 41 -6.46 1.84 14.86
N ARG A 42 -7.77 1.99 14.67
CA ARG A 42 -8.70 0.85 14.57
C ARG A 42 -8.46 0.06 13.29
N ASP A 43 -8.26 0.75 12.18
CA ASP A 43 -8.01 0.12 10.87
C ASP A 43 -6.68 0.59 10.29
N LEU A 44 -5.85 -0.36 9.91
CA LEU A 44 -4.58 -0.14 9.24
C LEU A 44 -4.64 -0.71 7.83
N TRP A 45 -4.52 0.16 6.83
CA TRP A 45 -4.64 -0.19 5.42
C TRP A 45 -3.35 0.08 4.64
N PHE A 46 -3.06 -0.81 3.70
CA PHE A 46 -2.23 -0.50 2.56
C PHE A 46 -2.83 -1.10 1.29
N VAL A 47 -3.02 -0.26 0.28
CA VAL A 47 -3.43 -0.69 -1.06
C VAL A 47 -2.29 -0.37 -2.02
N GLY A 48 -1.85 -1.36 -2.78
CA GLY A 48 -0.72 -1.21 -3.68
C GLY A 48 -0.80 -2.05 -4.93
N SER A 49 0.03 -1.68 -5.90
CA SER A 49 0.15 -2.37 -7.18
C SER A 49 1.62 -2.52 -7.58
N LEU A 50 1.92 -3.60 -8.29
CA LEU A 50 3.16 -3.77 -9.04
C LEU A 50 2.85 -3.49 -10.51
N VAL A 51 3.17 -2.28 -10.96
CA VAL A 51 2.77 -1.77 -12.30
C VAL A 51 3.25 -2.66 -13.45
N PRO A 52 4.51 -3.15 -13.48
CA PRO A 52 4.97 -3.98 -14.60
C PRO A 52 4.25 -5.34 -14.69
N GLN A 53 3.86 -5.91 -13.55
CA GLN A 53 3.19 -7.21 -13.48
C GLN A 53 1.66 -7.11 -13.54
N GLN A 54 1.11 -5.89 -13.46
CA GLN A 54 -0.33 -5.62 -13.37
C GLN A 54 -1.03 -6.27 -12.17
N TRP A 55 -0.31 -6.48 -11.07
CA TRP A 55 -0.90 -7.04 -9.86
C TRP A 55 -1.32 -5.93 -8.91
N THR A 56 -2.48 -6.10 -8.27
CA THR A 56 -3.01 -5.18 -7.27
C THR A 56 -3.55 -5.98 -6.10
N ALA A 57 -3.20 -5.56 -4.90
CA ALA A 57 -3.69 -6.17 -3.67
C ALA A 57 -3.92 -5.10 -2.60
N ALA A 58 -4.78 -5.43 -1.65
CA ALA A 58 -5.04 -4.62 -0.47
C ALA A 58 -4.78 -5.47 0.77
N VAL A 59 -4.16 -4.86 1.78
CA VAL A 59 -4.01 -5.42 3.13
C VAL A 59 -4.75 -4.52 4.09
N TRP A 60 -5.60 -5.14 4.91
CA TRP A 60 -6.24 -4.56 6.08
C TRP A 60 -5.81 -5.33 7.32
N LEU A 61 -5.47 -4.59 8.37
CA LEU A 61 -5.28 -5.11 9.71
C LEU A 61 -6.24 -4.37 10.63
N GLY A 62 -7.04 -5.14 11.35
CA GLY A 62 -8.05 -4.66 12.29
C GLY A 62 -8.12 -5.55 13.52
N ASN A 63 -8.76 -5.04 14.56
CA ASN A 63 -9.10 -5.77 15.77
C ASN A 63 -10.59 -5.59 16.04
N ASP A 64 -11.34 -6.69 15.98
CA ASP A 64 -12.80 -6.68 16.17
C ASP A 64 -13.20 -6.10 17.55
N GLU A 65 -12.32 -6.22 18.55
CA GLU A 65 -12.55 -5.77 19.92
C GLU A 65 -12.03 -4.34 20.20
N GLY A 66 -11.54 -3.62 19.18
CA GLY A 66 -11.20 -2.20 19.30
C GLY A 66 -9.90 -1.79 18.60
N VAL A 67 -8.91 -1.31 19.37
CA VAL A 67 -7.67 -0.75 18.82
C VAL A 67 -6.77 -1.89 18.33
N THR A 68 -6.34 -1.81 17.06
CA THR A 68 -5.38 -2.77 16.47
C THR A 68 -3.96 -2.57 17.00
N ALA A 69 -3.67 -1.34 17.43
CA ALA A 69 -2.36 -0.85 17.86
C ALA A 69 -1.32 -0.84 16.72
N GLY A 70 -0.43 0.15 16.73
CA GLY A 70 0.55 0.36 15.65
C GLY A 70 0.06 1.35 14.58
N ASN A 71 0.56 1.18 13.36
CA ASN A 71 0.24 2.07 12.23
C ASN A 71 0.34 1.33 10.89
N SER A 72 -0.13 1.97 9.82
CA SER A 72 -0.24 1.35 8.49
C SER A 72 1.09 1.06 7.79
N ALA A 73 2.23 1.39 8.38
CA ALA A 73 3.53 0.87 7.94
C ALA A 73 3.63 -0.65 8.16
N ILE A 74 2.86 -1.21 9.12
CA ILE A 74 2.73 -2.65 9.31
C ILE A 74 1.95 -3.27 8.15
N ALA A 75 0.80 -2.70 7.79
CA ALA A 75 0.02 -3.15 6.64
C ALA A 75 0.83 -3.07 5.33
N ALA A 76 1.64 -2.02 5.16
CA ALA A 76 2.56 -1.87 4.03
C ALA A 76 3.64 -2.97 4.00
N ALA A 77 4.23 -3.31 5.16
CA ALA A 77 5.19 -4.41 5.26
C ALA A 77 4.55 -5.76 4.93
N THR A 78 3.36 -6.02 5.47
CA THR A 78 2.59 -7.25 5.20
C THR A 78 2.25 -7.37 3.72
N TRP A 79 1.86 -6.27 3.06
CA TRP A 79 1.65 -6.25 1.61
C TRP A 79 2.93 -6.59 0.85
N GLY A 80 4.08 -6.01 1.23
CA GLY A 80 5.37 -6.31 0.61
C GLY A 80 5.75 -7.79 0.69
N ASN A 81 5.59 -8.39 1.87
CA ASN A 81 5.83 -9.81 2.08
C ASN A 81 4.89 -10.69 1.23
N LEU A 82 3.59 -10.38 1.24
CA LEU A 82 2.59 -11.07 0.44
C LEU A 82 2.96 -11.04 -1.04
N MET A 83 3.29 -9.87 -1.57
CA MET A 83 3.61 -9.70 -2.98
C MET A 83 4.92 -10.38 -3.35
N GLN A 84 5.93 -10.33 -2.48
CA GLN A 84 7.18 -11.07 -2.70
C GLN A 84 6.97 -12.58 -2.76
N THR A 85 6.06 -13.14 -1.96
CA THR A 85 5.70 -14.56 -2.05
C THR A 85 4.87 -14.85 -3.30
N ALA A 86 3.91 -13.98 -3.61
CA ALA A 86 2.97 -14.23 -4.68
C ALA A 86 3.65 -14.11 -6.06
N THR A 87 4.62 -13.20 -6.25
CA THR A 87 5.28 -12.93 -7.55
C THR A 87 6.57 -13.71 -7.78
N GLN A 88 6.91 -14.67 -6.93
CA GLN A 88 7.94 -15.67 -7.22
C GLN A 88 7.41 -16.68 -8.23
#